data_AF-A0A2N2LU25-F1
#
_entry.id   AF-A0A2N2LU25-F1
#
_cell.length_a   1.000
_cell.length_b   1.000
_cell.length_c   1.000
_cell.angle_alpha   90.00
_cell.angle_beta   90.00
_cell.angle_gamma   90.00
#
_symmetry.space_group_name_H-M   'P 1'
#
loop_
_entity.id
_entity.type
_entity.pdbx_description
1 polymer ?
#
loop_
_entity_poly.entity_id
_entity_poly.type
_entity_poly.pdbx_seq_one_letter_code
_entity_poly.pdbx_strand_id
1 'polypeptide(L)'
;MKTGRHFLLVFSIILFFIFTSVACQFDLLSKDKIKVITQEAPITNPVDKTPFQNVGCSWQSDNFAVCEDEGVLKKMGCDSITSASDFLSLLSPALPLVVCNYTPYLQDPVDETAEGIYNQGCRMPMLVRLIVYQDGNYQLIQNTSGLRSFYAPIENSNEALAYAIAATGKQPLYKYDSSLDYRYLIKELPETKVEEISGGYEVLLYDYQFCGCGPHTHSIVKVNVQVDGTLTLSDPIPAYEDPEQDGLCID
;
A
#
# COMPACT_ATOMS: atom_id res chain seq x y z
N MET A 1 81.28 3.04 -1.57
CA MET A 1 80.17 3.35 -2.51
C MET A 1 79.34 2.10 -2.77
N LYS A 2 78.35 1.78 -1.92
CA LYS A 2 77.44 0.63 -2.12
C LYS A 2 76.19 0.78 -1.24
N THR A 3 75.51 1.92 -1.32
CA THR A 3 74.36 2.26 -0.47
C THR A 3 73.30 3.11 -1.19
N GLY A 4 73.14 2.93 -2.51
CA GLY A 4 72.20 3.74 -3.31
C GLY A 4 70.98 3.00 -3.87
N ARG A 5 70.97 1.66 -3.88
CA ARG A 5 70.01 0.89 -4.70
C ARG A 5 68.83 0.28 -3.93
N HIS A 6 68.91 0.15 -2.61
CA HIS A 6 67.81 -0.38 -1.80
C HIS A 6 66.79 0.68 -1.37
N PHE A 7 67.16 1.97 -1.34
CA PHE A 7 66.27 3.04 -0.88
C PHE A 7 65.16 3.37 -1.90
N LEU A 8 65.46 3.27 -3.20
CA LEU A 8 64.51 3.56 -4.28
C LEU A 8 63.42 2.49 -4.47
N LEU A 9 63.69 1.24 -4.08
CA LEU A 9 62.74 0.12 -4.25
C LEU A 9 61.70 0.05 -3.12
N VAL A 10 62.07 0.46 -1.90
CA VAL A 10 61.14 0.53 -0.75
C VAL A 10 60.17 1.72 -0.89
N PHE A 11 60.61 2.83 -1.47
CA PHE A 11 59.76 4.02 -1.65
C PHE A 11 58.63 3.79 -2.67
N SER A 12 58.87 3.04 -3.75
CA SER A 12 57.84 2.71 -4.74
C SER A 12 56.76 1.74 -4.21
N ILE A 13 57.10 0.84 -3.28
CA ILE A 13 56.12 -0.10 -2.70
C ILE A 13 55.20 0.64 -1.72
N ILE A 14 55.71 1.58 -0.93
CA ILE A 14 54.91 2.37 0.00
C ILE A 14 53.94 3.31 -0.75
N LEU A 15 54.36 3.91 -1.86
CA LEU A 15 53.48 4.78 -2.66
C LEU A 15 52.30 4.00 -3.29
N PHE A 16 52.52 2.73 -3.67
CA PHE A 16 51.47 1.88 -4.25
C PHE A 16 50.39 1.50 -3.22
N PHE A 17 50.77 1.30 -1.95
CA PHE A 17 49.81 1.03 -0.86
C PHE A 17 49.01 2.27 -0.42
N ILE A 18 49.56 3.48 -0.61
CA ILE A 18 48.83 4.72 -0.32
C ILE A 18 47.79 5.00 -1.42
N PHE A 19 48.05 4.65 -2.68
CA PHE A 19 47.06 4.85 -3.75
C PHE A 19 45.94 3.80 -3.79
N THR A 20 46.14 2.57 -3.30
CA THR A 20 45.07 1.56 -3.25
C THR A 20 44.11 1.74 -2.06
N SER A 21 44.50 2.50 -1.03
CA SER A 21 43.66 2.74 0.16
C SER A 21 42.71 3.92 0.02
N VAL A 22 42.93 4.84 -0.93
CA VAL A 22 42.03 5.99 -1.19
C VAL A 22 40.88 5.62 -2.13
N ALA A 23 41.05 4.59 -2.98
CA ALA A 23 40.02 4.18 -3.93
C ALA A 23 38.79 3.50 -3.27
N CYS A 24 38.91 3.00 -2.04
CA CYS A 24 37.79 2.38 -1.31
C CYS A 24 37.07 3.33 -0.33
N GLN A 25 37.45 4.61 -0.24
CA GLN A 25 36.79 5.57 0.65
C GLN A 25 35.83 6.54 -0.05
N PHE A 26 35.75 6.52 -1.38
CA PHE A 26 34.95 7.49 -2.13
C PHE A 26 33.47 7.11 -2.32
N ASP A 27 33.05 5.88 -2.03
CA ASP A 27 31.63 5.47 -2.11
C ASP A 27 30.82 5.73 -0.82
N LEU A 28 31.46 6.23 0.25
CA LEU A 28 30.79 6.51 1.53
C LEU A 28 30.17 7.93 1.62
N LEU A 29 30.27 8.75 0.57
CA LEU A 29 29.96 10.18 0.63
C LEU A 29 28.94 10.71 -0.38
N SER A 30 28.20 9.84 -1.08
CA SER A 30 26.99 10.27 -1.79
C SER A 30 25.79 9.46 -1.34
N LYS A 31 25.39 9.69 -0.08
CA LYS A 31 23.99 9.50 0.29
C LYS A 31 23.23 10.62 -0.41
N ASP A 32 23.04 10.50 -1.72
CA ASP A 32 22.26 11.46 -2.49
C ASP A 32 20.90 11.53 -1.83
N LYS A 33 20.62 12.67 -1.20
CA LYS A 33 19.33 12.90 -0.54
C LYS A 33 18.28 12.80 -1.63
N ILE A 34 17.38 11.82 -1.49
CA ILE A 34 16.24 11.68 -2.40
C ILE A 34 15.52 13.03 -2.51
N LYS A 35 15.10 13.39 -3.73
CA LYS A 35 14.21 14.54 -3.90
C LYS A 35 12.76 14.07 -3.74
N VAL A 36 12.14 14.45 -2.62
CA VAL A 36 10.70 14.21 -2.42
C VAL A 36 9.91 15.30 -3.15
N ILE A 37 8.95 14.89 -3.99
CA ILE A 37 8.02 15.82 -4.64
C ILE A 37 6.74 15.84 -3.81
N THR A 38 6.52 16.90 -3.07
CA THR A 38 5.44 16.96 -2.06
C THR A 38 4.10 17.37 -2.66
N GLN A 39 3.02 16.88 -2.08
CA GLN A 39 1.63 17.17 -2.43
C GLN A 39 0.81 17.39 -1.16
N GLU A 40 -0.14 18.32 -1.19
CA GLU A 40 -1.06 18.51 -0.08
C GLU A 40 -2.02 17.33 0.03
N ALA A 41 -2.09 16.71 1.20
CA ALA A 41 -3.04 15.64 1.49
C ALA A 41 -4.47 16.22 1.57
N PRO A 42 -5.49 15.56 1.00
CA PRO A 42 -6.87 15.97 1.21
C PRO A 42 -7.26 15.82 2.68
N ILE A 43 -8.16 16.69 3.13
CA ILE A 43 -8.71 16.61 4.48
C ILE A 43 -9.67 15.42 4.54
N THR A 44 -9.37 14.47 5.41
CA THR A 44 -10.20 13.28 5.65
C THR A 44 -10.86 13.35 7.03
N ASN A 45 -11.94 12.60 7.20
CA ASN A 45 -12.53 12.35 8.51
C ASN A 45 -12.50 10.84 8.80
N PRO A 46 -12.43 10.43 10.07
CA PRO A 46 -12.60 9.03 10.43
C PRO A 46 -13.92 8.48 9.87
N VAL A 47 -13.86 7.33 9.22
CA VAL A 47 -15.06 6.64 8.73
C VAL A 47 -15.89 6.16 9.93
N ASP A 48 -17.18 6.48 9.94
CA ASP A 48 -18.07 6.03 11.01
C ASP A 48 -18.21 4.50 10.98
N LYS A 49 -17.84 3.87 12.09
CA LYS A 49 -17.99 2.42 12.29
C LYS A 49 -18.98 2.06 13.39
N THR A 50 -19.63 3.04 14.01
CA THR A 50 -20.61 2.81 15.09
C THR A 50 -21.72 1.82 14.70
N PRO A 51 -22.26 1.84 13.47
CA PRO A 51 -23.26 0.84 13.05
C PRO A 51 -22.78 -0.61 13.18
N PHE A 52 -21.46 -0.87 13.13
CA PHE A 52 -20.88 -2.21 13.13
C PHE A 52 -20.45 -2.71 14.52
N GLN A 53 -20.75 -1.98 15.60
CA GLN A 53 -20.31 -2.37 16.94
C GLN A 53 -21.11 -3.53 17.54
N ASN A 54 -22.36 -3.74 17.13
CA ASN A 54 -23.28 -4.71 17.73
C ASN A 54 -23.93 -5.65 16.70
N VAL A 55 -23.16 -6.09 15.71
CA VAL A 55 -23.64 -6.86 14.54
C VAL A 55 -23.28 -8.34 14.57
N GLY A 56 -22.89 -8.84 15.76
CA GLY A 56 -22.34 -10.19 15.93
C GLY A 56 -20.88 -10.29 15.49
N CYS A 57 -20.11 -9.21 15.62
CA CYS A 57 -18.65 -9.24 15.52
C CYS A 57 -18.04 -8.67 16.79
N SER A 58 -17.08 -9.41 17.36
CA SER A 58 -16.42 -9.11 18.62
C SER A 58 -15.09 -8.37 18.36
N TRP A 59 -15.03 -7.08 18.73
CA TRP A 59 -13.85 -6.22 18.60
C TRP A 59 -12.72 -6.68 19.54
N GLN A 60 -11.58 -7.06 18.95
CA GLN A 60 -10.37 -7.48 19.67
C GLN A 60 -9.39 -6.32 19.86
N SER A 61 -9.53 -5.27 19.04
CA SER A 61 -8.79 -4.02 19.12
C SER A 61 -9.66 -2.89 18.58
N ASP A 62 -9.16 -1.65 18.61
CA ASP A 62 -9.87 -0.52 18.03
C ASP A 62 -10.15 -0.69 16.53
N ASN A 63 -9.34 -1.47 15.80
CA ASN A 63 -9.41 -1.55 14.34
C ASN A 63 -9.74 -2.92 13.79
N PHE A 64 -10.01 -3.91 14.63
CA PHE A 64 -10.25 -5.29 14.20
C PHE A 64 -11.31 -5.98 15.06
N ALA A 65 -12.26 -6.64 14.38
CA ALA A 65 -13.29 -7.48 14.98
C ALA A 65 -13.41 -8.80 14.23
N VAL A 66 -13.64 -9.89 14.97
CA VAL A 66 -13.93 -11.23 14.42
C VAL A 66 -15.43 -11.45 14.44
N CYS A 67 -16.01 -11.94 13.33
CA CYS A 67 -17.45 -12.15 13.22
C CYS A 67 -17.85 -13.57 13.63
N GLU A 68 -18.88 -13.66 14.45
CA GLU A 68 -19.42 -14.90 15.01
C GLU A 68 -20.25 -15.65 13.96
N ASP A 69 -20.30 -16.97 14.03
CA ASP A 69 -21.00 -17.84 13.04
C ASP A 69 -22.46 -17.43 12.79
N GLU A 70 -23.16 -17.00 13.83
CA GLU A 70 -24.56 -16.57 13.74
C GLU A 70 -24.75 -15.06 13.46
N GLY A 71 -23.65 -14.30 13.43
CA GLY A 71 -23.64 -12.86 13.22
C GLY A 71 -24.11 -12.46 11.82
N VAL A 72 -24.72 -11.27 11.72
CA VAL A 72 -25.28 -10.78 10.45
C VAL A 72 -24.19 -10.68 9.39
N LEU A 73 -23.03 -10.12 9.74
CA LEU A 73 -21.95 -9.95 8.76
C LEU A 73 -21.28 -11.26 8.36
N LYS A 74 -21.21 -12.26 9.25
CA LYS A 74 -20.73 -13.59 8.90
C LYS A 74 -21.63 -14.27 7.89
N LYS A 75 -22.95 -14.17 8.06
CA LYS A 75 -23.95 -14.63 7.08
C LYS A 75 -23.88 -13.88 5.75
N MET A 76 -23.37 -12.65 5.75
CA MET A 76 -23.04 -11.87 4.54
C MET A 76 -21.67 -12.23 3.95
N GLY A 77 -20.95 -13.20 4.51
CA GLY A 77 -19.64 -13.61 4.01
C GLY A 77 -18.50 -12.70 4.47
N CYS A 78 -18.50 -12.28 5.74
CA CYS A 78 -17.37 -11.62 6.41
C CYS A 78 -16.88 -12.45 7.59
N ASP A 79 -15.63 -12.90 7.56
CA ASP A 79 -15.03 -13.63 8.69
C ASP A 79 -14.51 -12.67 9.76
N SER A 80 -14.03 -11.50 9.32
CA SER A 80 -13.66 -10.40 10.19
C SER A 80 -13.93 -9.07 9.52
N ILE A 81 -13.96 -8.01 10.32
CA ILE A 81 -14.02 -6.63 9.83
C ILE A 81 -12.87 -5.81 10.41
N THR A 82 -12.44 -4.82 9.63
CA THR A 82 -11.46 -3.82 10.03
C THR A 82 -11.96 -2.41 9.78
N SER A 83 -11.46 -1.45 10.56
CA SER A 83 -11.69 -0.03 10.28
C SER A 83 -11.21 0.30 8.87
N ALA A 84 -12.01 1.03 8.10
CA ALA A 84 -11.57 1.57 6.83
C ALA A 84 -10.56 2.70 7.02
N SER A 85 -9.73 2.92 6.00
CA SER A 85 -8.87 4.10 5.93
C SER A 85 -9.71 5.37 5.89
N ASP A 86 -9.28 6.42 6.58
CA ASP A 86 -9.98 7.72 6.61
C ASP A 86 -10.16 8.32 5.21
N PHE A 87 -9.31 7.96 4.23
CA PHE A 87 -9.47 8.38 2.85
C PHE A 87 -10.78 7.88 2.22
N LEU A 88 -11.37 6.77 2.71
CA LEU A 88 -12.66 6.28 2.20
C LEU A 88 -13.83 7.19 2.62
N SER A 89 -13.63 8.13 3.53
CA SER A 89 -14.61 9.20 3.80
C SER A 89 -14.80 10.18 2.64
N LEU A 90 -13.91 10.16 1.64
CA LEU A 90 -13.99 10.99 0.43
C LEU A 90 -14.83 10.35 -0.70
N LEU A 91 -15.33 9.13 -0.51
CA LEU A 91 -16.29 8.51 -1.43
C LEU A 91 -17.61 9.30 -1.44
N SER A 92 -18.30 9.34 -2.58
CA SER A 92 -19.63 9.94 -2.69
C SER A 92 -20.66 8.86 -3.05
N PRO A 93 -21.69 8.60 -2.21
CA PRO A 93 -21.94 9.23 -0.92
C PRO A 93 -20.96 8.78 0.17
N ALA A 94 -20.64 9.68 1.09
CA ALA A 94 -19.81 9.38 2.26
C ALA A 94 -20.65 8.62 3.31
N LEU A 95 -20.60 7.29 3.26
CA LEU A 95 -21.38 6.41 4.12
C LEU A 95 -20.53 5.73 5.20
N PRO A 96 -21.12 5.37 6.36
CA PRO A 96 -20.48 4.46 7.30
C PRO A 96 -20.12 3.14 6.62
N LEU A 97 -18.87 2.71 6.72
CA LEU A 97 -18.40 1.47 6.11
C LEU A 97 -17.26 0.82 6.90
N VAL A 98 -17.10 -0.49 6.69
CA VAL A 98 -15.96 -1.27 7.19
C VAL A 98 -15.40 -2.15 6.08
N VAL A 99 -14.12 -2.49 6.21
CA VAL A 99 -13.45 -3.47 5.36
C VAL A 99 -13.81 -4.87 5.88
N CYS A 100 -14.40 -5.68 5.03
CA CYS A 100 -14.77 -7.06 5.30
C CYS A 100 -13.71 -7.99 4.72
N ASN A 101 -13.09 -8.78 5.59
CA ASN A 101 -12.11 -9.78 5.19
C ASN A 101 -12.81 -11.13 5.13
N TYR A 102 -12.78 -11.73 3.95
CA TYR A 102 -13.35 -13.04 3.70
C TYR A 102 -12.27 -14.05 3.30
N THR A 103 -12.35 -15.24 3.85
CA THR A 103 -11.33 -16.27 3.80
C THR A 103 -11.99 -17.54 3.27
N PRO A 104 -12.01 -17.73 1.93
CA PRO A 104 -12.85 -18.76 1.30
C PRO A 104 -12.48 -20.19 1.72
N TYR A 105 -11.21 -20.41 2.06
CA TYR A 105 -10.69 -21.72 2.48
C TYR A 105 -11.09 -22.12 3.91
N LEU A 106 -11.55 -21.17 4.73
CA LEU A 106 -12.05 -21.44 6.08
C LEU A 106 -13.54 -21.80 6.11
N GLN A 107 -14.20 -21.77 4.95
CA GLN A 107 -15.61 -22.10 4.83
C GLN A 107 -15.77 -23.63 4.71
N ASP A 108 -16.92 -24.13 5.18
CA ASP A 108 -17.30 -25.54 5.07
C ASP A 108 -18.65 -25.66 4.34
N PRO A 109 -18.68 -26.09 3.06
CA PRO A 109 -17.51 -26.43 2.23
C PRO A 109 -16.71 -25.18 1.83
N VAL A 110 -15.46 -25.40 1.37
CA VAL A 110 -14.61 -24.34 0.82
C VAL A 110 -15.34 -23.62 -0.32
N ASP A 111 -15.36 -22.28 -0.28
CA ASP A 111 -15.97 -21.47 -1.33
C ASP A 111 -14.98 -21.17 -2.45
N GLU A 112 -14.95 -22.03 -3.47
CA GLU A 112 -14.09 -21.85 -4.66
C GLU A 112 -14.59 -20.75 -5.62
N THR A 113 -15.80 -20.24 -5.41
CA THR A 113 -16.44 -19.23 -6.27
C THR A 113 -16.37 -17.82 -5.69
N ALA A 114 -15.78 -17.69 -4.51
CA ALA A 114 -15.70 -16.43 -3.79
C ALA A 114 -14.97 -15.35 -4.57
N GLU A 115 -15.59 -14.17 -4.64
CA GLU A 115 -14.97 -12.98 -5.20
C GLU A 115 -14.61 -11.96 -4.11
N GLY A 116 -13.61 -11.14 -4.41
CA GLY A 116 -13.19 -9.98 -3.63
C GLY A 116 -13.03 -8.78 -4.57
N ILE A 117 -13.02 -7.58 -4.01
CA ILE A 117 -12.58 -6.37 -4.72
C ILE A 117 -11.11 -6.53 -5.07
N TYR A 118 -10.31 -7.02 -4.12
CA TYR A 118 -8.93 -7.45 -4.32
C TYR A 118 -8.59 -8.57 -3.31
N ASN A 119 -7.47 -9.27 -3.56
CA ASN A 119 -6.91 -10.23 -2.62
C ASN A 119 -5.75 -9.57 -1.86
N GLN A 120 -5.79 -9.59 -0.53
CA GLN A 120 -4.69 -9.12 0.33
C GLN A 120 -3.98 -10.25 1.07
N GLY A 121 -4.45 -11.49 0.88
CA GLY A 121 -3.80 -12.67 1.41
C GLY A 121 -2.53 -12.99 0.62
N CYS A 122 -1.58 -13.63 1.30
CA CYS A 122 -0.33 -14.09 0.72
C CYS A 122 -0.54 -15.43 0.00
N ARG A 123 -0.05 -16.54 0.55
CA ARG A 123 -0.27 -17.85 -0.06
C ARG A 123 -1.74 -18.26 -0.05
N MET A 124 -2.44 -17.92 1.03
CA MET A 124 -3.86 -18.20 1.19
C MET A 124 -4.68 -16.94 0.90
N PRO A 125 -5.72 -17.01 0.04
CA PRO A 125 -6.47 -15.83 -0.34
C PRO A 125 -7.26 -15.28 0.86
N MET A 126 -7.15 -13.97 1.04
CA MET A 126 -8.00 -13.17 1.90
C MET A 126 -8.62 -12.09 1.04
N LEU A 127 -9.88 -12.30 0.69
CA LEU A 127 -10.64 -11.45 -0.21
C LEU A 127 -11.17 -10.25 0.56
N VAL A 128 -10.82 -9.06 0.08
CA VAL A 128 -11.33 -7.81 0.64
C VAL A 128 -12.65 -7.45 -0.03
N ARG A 129 -13.65 -7.17 0.79
CA ARG A 129 -14.97 -6.67 0.43
C ARG A 129 -15.26 -5.43 1.29
N LEU A 130 -16.33 -4.70 0.99
CA LEU A 130 -16.81 -3.63 1.85
C LEU A 130 -18.20 -3.95 2.37
N ILE A 131 -18.47 -3.60 3.63
CA ILE A 131 -19.84 -3.50 4.12
C ILE A 131 -20.14 -2.02 4.30
N VAL A 132 -21.19 -1.56 3.64
CA VAL A 132 -21.71 -0.20 3.78
C VAL A 132 -23.01 -0.25 4.59
N TYR A 133 -23.22 0.73 5.46
CA TYR A 133 -24.47 0.89 6.19
C TYR A 133 -25.23 2.11 5.68
N GLN A 134 -26.47 1.89 5.22
CA GLN A 134 -27.33 2.93 4.68
C GLN A 134 -28.79 2.63 5.04
N ASP A 135 -29.49 3.64 5.56
CA ASP A 135 -30.93 3.57 5.86
C ASP A 135 -31.36 2.35 6.68
N GLY A 136 -30.55 1.97 7.69
CA GLY A 136 -30.84 0.84 8.56
C GLY A 136 -30.40 -0.53 8.02
N ASN A 137 -29.81 -0.58 6.82
CA ASN A 137 -29.47 -1.82 6.14
C ASN A 137 -27.95 -1.93 5.89
N TYR A 138 -27.45 -3.15 5.98
CA TYR A 138 -26.09 -3.50 5.58
C TYR A 138 -26.07 -3.97 4.13
N GLN A 139 -25.14 -3.45 3.34
CA GLN A 139 -24.94 -3.84 1.96
C GLN A 139 -23.51 -4.33 1.75
N LEU A 140 -23.37 -5.52 1.15
CA LEU A 140 -22.07 -6.08 0.79
C LEU A 140 -21.67 -5.63 -0.61
N ILE A 141 -20.49 -5.04 -0.72
CA ILE A 141 -19.81 -4.79 -1.98
C ILE A 141 -18.69 -5.83 -2.11
N GLN A 142 -18.93 -6.87 -2.91
CA GLN A 142 -18.09 -8.06 -2.95
C GLN A 142 -16.98 -8.02 -4.01
N ASN A 143 -17.12 -7.21 -5.05
CA ASN A 143 -16.20 -7.17 -6.19
C ASN A 143 -16.16 -5.77 -6.82
N THR A 144 -15.26 -5.56 -7.77
CA THR A 144 -15.08 -4.26 -8.45
C THR A 144 -16.31 -3.83 -9.25
N SER A 145 -17.09 -4.77 -9.79
CA SER A 145 -18.35 -4.45 -10.48
C SER A 145 -19.41 -3.90 -9.52
N GLY A 146 -19.50 -4.46 -8.31
CA GLY A 146 -20.36 -3.95 -7.24
C GLY A 146 -19.90 -2.58 -6.77
N LEU A 147 -18.58 -2.40 -6.60
CA LEU A 147 -18.00 -1.12 -6.20
C LEU A 147 -18.32 -0.02 -7.23
N ARG A 148 -18.12 -0.33 -8.51
CA ARG A 148 -18.49 0.51 -9.65
C ARG A 148 -19.97 0.85 -9.65
N SER A 149 -20.84 -0.15 -9.48
CA SER A 149 -22.29 0.06 -9.49
C SER A 149 -22.78 0.93 -8.34
N PHE A 150 -22.03 0.96 -7.22
CA PHE A 150 -22.40 1.69 -6.02
C PHE A 150 -21.88 3.13 -6.01
N TYR A 151 -20.63 3.36 -6.42
CA TYR A 151 -19.96 4.66 -6.30
C TYR A 151 -19.77 5.41 -7.63
N ALA A 152 -20.10 4.84 -8.79
CA ALA A 152 -20.09 5.60 -10.04
C ALA A 152 -21.37 6.46 -10.17
N PRO A 153 -21.29 7.64 -10.83
CA PRO A 153 -20.12 8.20 -11.49
C PRO A 153 -19.10 8.84 -10.54
N ILE A 154 -17.82 8.80 -10.91
CA ILE A 154 -16.73 9.47 -10.18
C ILE A 154 -16.65 10.94 -10.62
N GLU A 155 -16.95 11.86 -9.71
CA GLU A 155 -17.23 13.26 -10.05
C GLU A 155 -16.06 14.20 -9.78
N ASN A 156 -15.11 13.83 -8.92
CA ASN A 156 -14.01 14.70 -8.53
C ASN A 156 -12.74 13.94 -8.09
N SER A 157 -11.63 14.66 -7.96
CA SER A 157 -10.31 14.10 -7.61
C SER A 157 -10.26 13.42 -6.23
N ASN A 158 -10.99 13.93 -5.23
CA ASN A 158 -11.00 13.33 -3.89
C ASN A 158 -11.72 11.98 -3.91
N GLU A 159 -12.84 11.93 -4.62
CA GLU A 159 -13.59 10.70 -4.84
C GLU A 159 -12.77 9.69 -5.65
N ALA A 160 -12.08 10.12 -6.71
CA ALA A 160 -11.20 9.27 -7.50
C ALA A 160 -10.08 8.64 -6.66
N LEU A 161 -9.47 9.42 -5.74
CA LEU A 161 -8.49 8.91 -4.79
C LEU A 161 -9.07 7.80 -3.91
N ALA A 162 -10.21 8.06 -3.28
CA ALA A 162 -10.84 7.10 -2.37
C ALA A 162 -11.34 5.85 -3.09
N TYR A 163 -11.90 6.02 -4.29
CA TYR A 163 -12.32 4.92 -5.14
C TYR A 163 -11.15 4.05 -5.56
N ALA A 164 -10.02 4.64 -5.97
CA ALA A 164 -8.80 3.90 -6.29
C ALA A 164 -8.29 3.09 -5.08
N ILE A 165 -8.22 3.70 -3.90
CA ILE A 165 -7.81 3.02 -2.66
C ILE A 165 -8.75 1.85 -2.35
N ALA A 166 -10.07 2.09 -2.38
CA ALA A 166 -11.09 1.07 -2.12
C ALA A 166 -11.02 -0.08 -3.13
N ALA A 167 -10.74 0.21 -4.39
CA ALA A 167 -10.73 -0.77 -5.47
C ALA A 167 -9.44 -1.61 -5.55
N THR A 168 -8.32 -1.10 -5.04
CA THR A 168 -7.02 -1.77 -5.23
C THR A 168 -6.29 -2.10 -3.93
N GLY A 169 -6.73 -1.59 -2.77
CA GLY A 169 -6.05 -1.73 -1.48
C GLY A 169 -4.72 -0.99 -1.38
N LYS A 170 -4.36 -0.21 -2.40
CA LYS A 170 -3.10 0.54 -2.46
C LYS A 170 -3.20 1.77 -1.59
N GLN A 171 -2.09 2.16 -0.99
CA GLN A 171 -2.07 3.18 0.06
C GLN A 171 -1.52 4.50 -0.49
N PRO A 172 -2.06 5.64 -0.02
CA PRO A 172 -1.49 6.93 -0.34
C PRO A 172 -0.23 7.19 0.50
N LEU A 173 0.71 7.96 -0.05
CA LEU A 173 1.91 8.43 0.65
C LEU A 173 1.99 9.95 0.55
N TYR A 174 1.59 10.64 1.62
CA TYR A 174 1.67 12.11 1.76
C TYR A 174 2.64 12.57 2.85
N LYS A 175 3.20 11.62 3.61
CA LYS A 175 4.17 11.90 4.66
C LYS A 175 5.27 10.88 4.54
N TYR A 176 6.45 11.39 4.23
CA TYR A 176 7.65 10.60 4.15
C TYR A 176 8.46 10.74 5.44
N ASP A 177 8.75 9.63 6.11
CA ASP A 177 9.62 9.65 7.28
C ASP A 177 11.09 9.65 6.84
N SER A 178 11.66 10.84 6.73
CA SER A 178 13.07 11.03 6.38
C SER A 178 14.06 10.57 7.46
N SER A 179 13.58 10.17 8.65
CA SER A 179 14.44 9.64 9.71
C SER A 179 14.83 8.18 9.49
N LEU A 180 14.06 7.46 8.67
CA LEU A 180 14.32 6.06 8.34
C LEU A 180 15.34 5.97 7.20
N ASP A 181 16.29 5.04 7.34
CA ASP A 181 17.39 4.85 6.38
C ASP A 181 16.98 3.94 5.21
N TYR A 182 15.95 4.37 4.48
CA TYR A 182 15.43 3.61 3.36
C TYR A 182 16.42 3.49 2.20
N ARG A 183 16.39 2.34 1.52
CA ARG A 183 17.09 2.12 0.25
C ARG A 183 16.21 2.60 -0.90
N TYR A 184 16.54 3.74 -1.49
CA TYR A 184 15.80 4.27 -2.64
C TYR A 184 16.22 3.62 -3.94
N LEU A 185 15.23 3.30 -4.77
CA LEU A 185 15.39 2.69 -6.09
C LEU A 185 15.09 3.70 -7.22
N ILE A 186 14.74 4.93 -6.86
CA ILE A 186 14.42 6.05 -7.75
C ILE A 186 15.14 7.33 -7.31
N LYS A 187 15.19 8.32 -8.20
CA LYS A 187 15.85 9.62 -7.95
C LYS A 187 14.91 10.67 -7.34
N GLU A 188 13.63 10.56 -7.66
CA GLU A 188 12.59 11.46 -7.16
C GLU A 188 11.46 10.60 -6.60
N LEU A 189 11.05 10.84 -5.36
CA LEU A 189 9.96 10.13 -4.71
C LEU A 189 8.72 11.03 -4.71
N PRO A 190 7.77 10.83 -5.62
CA PRO A 190 6.55 11.62 -5.65
C PRO A 190 5.59 11.20 -4.57
N GLU A 191 5.07 12.14 -3.79
CA GLU A 191 3.91 11.88 -2.94
C GLU A 191 2.68 11.53 -3.81
N THR A 192 1.67 10.93 -3.17
CA THR A 192 0.40 10.66 -3.81
C THR A 192 -0.18 11.93 -4.40
N LYS A 193 -0.71 11.81 -5.62
CA LYS A 193 -1.38 12.89 -6.33
C LYS A 193 -2.51 12.36 -7.19
N VAL A 194 -3.44 13.24 -7.51
CA VAL A 194 -4.53 12.98 -8.44
C VAL A 194 -4.48 14.01 -9.55
N GLU A 195 -4.40 13.57 -10.79
CA GLU A 195 -4.43 14.43 -11.97
C GLU A 195 -5.70 14.12 -12.77
N GLU A 196 -6.46 15.16 -13.09
CA GLU A 196 -7.59 15.02 -14.02
C GLU A 196 -7.05 14.78 -15.43
N ILE A 197 -7.61 13.76 -16.09
CA ILE A 197 -7.27 13.38 -17.46
C ILE A 197 -8.54 13.29 -18.30
N SER A 198 -8.40 13.17 -19.62
CA SER A 198 -9.56 13.03 -20.50
C SER A 198 -10.38 11.79 -20.13
N GLY A 199 -11.59 11.99 -19.59
CA GLY A 199 -12.54 10.93 -19.23
C GLY A 199 -12.42 10.39 -17.80
N GLY A 200 -11.55 10.96 -16.96
CA GLY A 200 -11.38 10.49 -15.59
C GLY A 200 -10.17 11.09 -14.88
N TYR A 201 -9.48 10.27 -14.10
CA TYR A 201 -8.40 10.68 -13.20
C TYR A 201 -7.24 9.68 -13.25
N GLU A 202 -6.00 10.17 -13.19
CA GLU A 202 -4.82 9.35 -12.87
C GLU A 202 -4.47 9.56 -11.39
N VAL A 203 -4.48 8.48 -10.61
CA VAL A 203 -4.17 8.50 -9.17
C VAL A 203 -2.84 7.78 -8.95
N LEU A 204 -1.87 8.44 -8.31
CA LEU A 204 -0.60 7.84 -7.94
C LEU A 204 -0.68 7.27 -6.52
N LEU A 205 -0.66 5.94 -6.39
CA LEU A 205 -0.68 5.23 -5.11
C LEU A 205 0.58 4.38 -4.93
N TYR A 206 0.75 3.87 -3.72
CA TYR A 206 1.83 2.98 -3.35
C TYR A 206 1.32 1.58 -3.07
N ASP A 207 2.00 0.61 -3.66
CA ASP A 207 1.84 -0.81 -3.41
C ASP A 207 2.99 -1.29 -2.53
N TYR A 208 2.69 -2.16 -1.57
CA TYR A 208 3.70 -2.72 -0.68
C TYR A 208 3.68 -4.24 -0.79
N GLN A 209 4.79 -4.80 -1.26
CA GLN A 209 4.93 -6.24 -1.42
C GLN A 209 5.23 -6.89 -0.06
N PHE A 210 4.19 -7.07 0.75
CA PHE A 210 4.30 -7.64 2.09
C PHE A 210 4.63 -9.15 2.10
N CYS A 211 4.16 -9.89 1.11
CA CYS A 211 4.30 -11.34 1.08
C CYS A 211 5.66 -11.79 0.51
N GLY A 212 6.16 -12.92 1.02
CA GLY A 212 7.44 -13.51 0.62
C GLY A 212 8.58 -13.14 1.55
N CYS A 213 9.81 -13.38 1.11
CA CYS A 213 11.00 -12.95 1.82
C CYS A 213 11.52 -11.63 1.25
N GLY A 214 11.90 -10.71 2.13
CA GLY A 214 12.34 -9.38 1.78
C GLY A 214 13.60 -9.32 0.90
N PRO A 215 13.92 -8.13 0.37
CA PRO A 215 13.33 -6.85 0.76
C PRO A 215 11.87 -6.68 0.32
N HIS A 216 11.02 -6.16 1.21
CA HIS A 216 9.63 -5.85 0.90
C HIS A 216 9.56 -4.46 0.25
N THR A 217 9.50 -4.44 -1.07
CA THR A 217 9.57 -3.19 -1.85
C THR A 217 8.26 -2.42 -1.80
N HIS A 218 8.35 -1.11 -1.55
CA HIS A 218 7.29 -0.16 -1.86
C HIS A 218 7.42 0.29 -3.31
N SER A 219 6.36 0.13 -4.09
CA SER A 219 6.31 0.47 -5.51
C SER A 219 5.25 1.51 -5.80
N ILE A 220 5.55 2.43 -6.72
CA ILE A 220 4.58 3.40 -7.23
C ILE A 220 3.71 2.71 -8.27
N VAL A 221 2.39 2.90 -8.16
CA VAL A 221 1.41 2.43 -9.14
C VAL A 221 0.50 3.59 -9.54
N LYS A 222 0.34 3.79 -10.84
CA LYS A 222 -0.67 4.72 -11.38
C LYS A 222 -1.97 3.96 -11.60
N VAL A 223 -3.05 4.49 -11.07
CA VAL A 223 -4.41 3.95 -11.20
C VAL A 223 -5.22 4.95 -12.00
N ASN A 224 -5.56 4.60 -13.25
CA ASN A 224 -6.48 5.40 -14.05
C ASN A 224 -7.91 5.02 -13.68
N VAL A 225 -8.66 5.98 -13.15
CA VAL A 225 -10.06 5.85 -12.75
C VAL A 225 -10.91 6.59 -13.79
N GLN A 226 -11.73 5.86 -14.55
CA GLN A 226 -12.69 6.49 -15.45
C GLN A 226 -13.91 7.00 -14.67
N VAL A 227 -14.61 8.01 -15.22
CA VAL A 227 -15.86 8.53 -14.62
C VAL A 227 -16.89 7.43 -14.39
N ASP A 228 -16.91 6.39 -15.22
CA ASP A 228 -17.84 5.27 -15.08
C ASP A 228 -17.43 4.23 -14.02
N GLY A 229 -16.32 4.45 -13.30
CA GLY A 229 -15.74 3.56 -12.29
C GLY A 229 -14.85 2.43 -12.83
N THR A 230 -14.58 2.39 -14.14
CA THR A 230 -13.60 1.45 -14.72
C THR A 230 -12.17 1.82 -14.35
N LEU A 231 -11.32 0.82 -14.14
CA LEU A 231 -9.94 1.00 -13.67
C LEU A 231 -8.94 0.34 -14.60
N THR A 232 -7.77 0.97 -14.75
CA THR A 232 -6.57 0.33 -15.29
C THR A 232 -5.36 0.71 -14.45
N LEU A 233 -4.46 -0.24 -14.19
CA LEU A 233 -3.25 -0.03 -13.42
C LEU A 233 -2.04 -0.01 -14.34
N SER A 234 -1.05 0.85 -14.05
CA SER A 234 0.27 0.74 -14.65
C SER A 234 1.04 -0.44 -14.06
N ASP A 235 2.12 -0.84 -14.73
CA ASP A 235 3.13 -1.67 -14.10
C ASP A 235 3.70 -0.94 -12.86
N PRO A 236 3.97 -1.65 -11.75
CA PRO A 236 4.59 -1.07 -10.57
C PRO A 236 6.02 -0.60 -10.85
N ILE A 237 6.38 0.56 -10.30
CA ILE A 237 7.75 1.10 -10.35
C ILE A 237 8.35 1.00 -8.95
N PRO A 238 9.35 0.13 -8.70
CA PRO A 238 10.04 0.03 -7.41
C PRO A 238 10.53 1.40 -6.94
N ALA A 239 10.17 1.82 -5.74
CA ALA A 239 10.46 3.17 -5.23
C ALA A 239 11.46 3.14 -4.08
N TYR A 240 11.19 2.36 -3.04
CA TYR A 240 12.08 2.23 -1.89
C TYR A 240 11.85 0.93 -1.12
N GLU A 241 12.86 0.55 -0.33
CA GLU A 241 12.86 -0.63 0.53
C GLU A 241 13.32 -0.24 1.93
N ASP A 242 12.80 -0.91 2.95
CA ASP A 242 13.26 -0.82 4.33
C ASP A 242 14.35 -1.88 4.59
N PRO A 243 15.63 -1.48 4.80
CA PRO A 243 16.69 -2.44 5.10
C PRO A 243 16.47 -3.21 6.40
N GLU A 244 15.65 -2.72 7.34
CA GLU A 244 15.32 -3.46 8.56
C GLU A 244 14.47 -4.71 8.26
N GLN A 245 13.89 -4.79 7.06
CA GLN A 245 13.09 -5.90 6.59
C GLN A 245 13.87 -6.85 5.66
N ASP A 246 15.17 -6.65 5.48
CA ASP A 246 16.01 -7.56 4.68
C ASP A 246 15.98 -8.97 5.30
N GLY A 247 15.54 -9.95 4.51
CA GLY A 247 15.39 -11.34 4.93
C GLY A 247 14.19 -11.63 5.85
N LEU A 248 13.34 -10.64 6.15
CA LEU A 248 12.05 -10.88 6.80
C LEU A 248 11.18 -11.71 5.86
N CYS A 249 10.63 -12.83 6.34
CA CYS A 249 9.77 -13.71 5.54
C CYS A 249 8.35 -13.74 6.11
N ILE A 250 7.37 -13.52 5.25
CA ILE A 250 5.94 -13.45 5.59
C ILE A 250 5.16 -14.34 4.61
N ASP A 251 4.32 -15.23 5.13
CA ASP A 251 3.51 -16.21 4.39
C ASP A 251 2.01 -15.96 4.53
#